data_AF-A0A812W816-F1
#
_entry.id   AF-A0A812W816-F1
#
_cell.length_a   1.000
_cell.length_b   1.000
_cell.length_c   1.000
_cell.angle_alpha   90.00
_cell.angle_beta   90.00
_cell.angle_gamma   90.00
#
_symmetry.space_group_name_H-M   'P 1'
#
loop_
_entity.id
_entity.type
_entity.pdbx_description
1 polymer ?
#
loop_
_entity_poly.entity_id
_entity_poly.type
_entity_poly.pdbx_seq_one_letter_code
_entity_poly.pdbx_strand_id
1 'polypeptide(L)'
;MAFRATHLCGLLAMAMVALPESLSVAASVNDPKADKPPIVGGWTPLREPNDDDLAVWTKVVKTVNTDLASKGTPQQVSTQVVAGIKYKFMFEDGSSVTVLSQPWTDTLDVLEVQEP
;
A
#
# COMPACT_ATOMS: atom_id res chain seq x y z
N MET A 1 20.06 13.64 -52.10
CA MET A 1 19.07 13.58 -51.00
C MET A 1 19.27 12.21 -50.35
N ALA A 2 20.24 12.02 -49.44
CA ALA A 2 20.32 12.47 -48.05
C ALA A 2 19.28 11.77 -47.12
N PHE A 3 19.81 11.06 -46.11
CA PHE A 3 19.18 10.40 -44.95
C PHE A 3 18.45 9.07 -45.21
N ARG A 4 18.59 7.98 -44.43
CA ARG A 4 19.48 7.58 -43.31
C ARG A 4 19.14 6.08 -43.05
N ALA A 5 20.14 5.22 -42.95
CA ALA A 5 20.56 4.54 -41.70
C ALA A 5 19.71 3.33 -41.26
N THR A 6 20.27 2.14 -41.53
CA THR A 6 20.50 1.00 -40.65
C THR A 6 19.94 1.07 -39.21
N HIS A 7 19.32 -0.02 -38.74
CA HIS A 7 19.54 -0.77 -37.48
C HIS A 7 18.26 -1.55 -37.13
N LEU A 8 18.25 -2.89 -37.19
CA LEU A 8 18.52 -3.77 -36.05
C LEU A 8 18.26 -3.11 -34.68
N CYS A 9 17.09 -3.38 -34.09
CA CYS A 9 16.88 -3.41 -32.65
C CYS A 9 15.51 -4.09 -32.46
N GLY A 10 15.41 -5.30 -31.95
CA GLY A 10 16.01 -5.73 -30.71
C GLY A 10 14.85 -6.14 -29.82
N LEU A 11 14.68 -7.46 -29.72
CA LEU A 11 14.24 -8.18 -28.53
C LEU A 11 13.68 -7.27 -27.41
N LEU A 12 12.36 -7.28 -27.19
CA LEU A 12 11.86 -7.15 -25.83
C LEU A 12 11.20 -8.47 -25.47
N ALA A 13 12.07 -9.38 -25.04
CA ALA A 13 11.68 -10.44 -24.14
C ALA A 13 10.87 -9.79 -23.02
N MET A 14 9.59 -10.16 -22.90
CA MET A 14 8.86 -10.02 -21.64
C MET A 14 9.57 -10.92 -20.64
N ALA A 15 10.61 -10.38 -20.01
CA ALA A 15 11.17 -10.92 -18.80
C ALA A 15 10.05 -10.82 -17.75
N MET A 16 9.29 -11.90 -17.66
CA MET A 16 8.56 -12.28 -16.46
C MET A 16 9.63 -12.42 -15.38
N VAL A 17 9.98 -11.31 -14.74
CA VAL A 17 10.77 -11.33 -13.52
C VAL A 17 9.85 -11.94 -12.48
N ALA A 18 9.93 -13.26 -12.38
CA ALA A 18 9.72 -13.96 -11.12
C ALA A 18 10.72 -13.36 -10.13
N LEU A 19 10.30 -12.28 -9.47
CA LEU A 19 10.98 -11.75 -8.31
C LEU A 19 10.83 -12.80 -7.21
N PRO A 20 11.94 -13.29 -6.64
CA PRO A 20 11.91 -14.31 -5.61
C PRO A 20 11.15 -13.77 -4.39
N GLU A 21 10.56 -14.71 -3.66
CA GLU A 21 10.06 -14.56 -2.29
C GLU A 21 11.11 -13.87 -1.39
N SER A 22 11.18 -12.55 -1.42
CA SER A 22 11.86 -11.78 -0.38
C SER A 22 10.85 -11.52 0.74
N LEU A 23 10.69 -12.54 1.58
CA LEU A 23 10.37 -12.35 2.99
C LEU A 23 11.34 -11.32 3.58
N SER A 24 11.00 -10.03 3.53
CA SER A 24 11.66 -9.02 4.35
C SER A 24 10.86 -8.83 5.62
N VAL A 25 10.92 -9.84 6.49
CA VAL A 25 10.66 -9.65 7.92
C VAL A 25 11.96 -9.12 8.52
N ALA A 26 12.16 -7.81 8.47
CA ALA A 26 13.12 -7.14 9.35
C ALA A 26 12.41 -6.75 10.66
N ALA A 27 11.93 -7.75 11.40
CA ALA A 27 11.50 -7.57 12.77
C ALA A 27 12.75 -7.57 13.66
N SER A 28 13.34 -6.40 13.86
CA SER A 28 14.37 -6.20 14.89
C SER A 28 13.85 -5.25 15.96
N VAL A 29 13.11 -5.79 16.93
CA VAL A 29 13.18 -5.33 18.33
C VAL A 29 12.96 -6.56 19.23
N ASN A 30 13.99 -6.87 20.02
CA ASN A 30 13.93 -7.82 21.11
C ASN A 30 13.26 -7.16 22.32
N ASP A 31 12.17 -7.74 22.83
CA ASP A 31 11.75 -7.61 24.22
C ASP A 31 11.03 -8.91 24.66
N PRO A 32 11.50 -9.64 25.69
CA PRO A 32 10.87 -10.86 26.14
C PRO A 32 9.84 -10.53 27.22
N LYS A 33 8.58 -10.35 26.80
CA LYS A 33 7.44 -10.60 27.68
C LYS A 33 6.41 -11.38 26.89
N ALA A 34 6.14 -12.60 27.36
CA ALA A 34 5.19 -13.51 26.77
C ALA A 34 3.75 -13.01 27.03
N ASP A 35 3.36 -11.96 26.32
CA ASP A 35 1.96 -11.60 26.12
C ASP A 35 1.53 -12.30 24.83
N LYS A 36 0.52 -13.16 24.91
CA LYS A 36 -0.04 -13.85 23.75
C LYS A 36 -0.20 -12.82 22.61
N PRO A 37 0.45 -13.00 21.43
CA PRO A 37 0.35 -12.04 20.36
C PRO A 37 -1.13 -11.78 20.09
N PRO A 38 -1.58 -10.51 20.04
CA PRO A 38 -2.94 -10.24 19.61
C PRO A 38 -3.15 -10.99 18.30
N ILE A 39 -4.24 -11.75 18.21
CA ILE A 39 -4.61 -12.45 16.98
C ILE A 39 -5.03 -11.36 16.00
N VAL A 40 -4.05 -10.75 15.34
CA VAL A 40 -4.27 -9.83 14.23
C VAL A 40 -4.61 -10.67 13.02
N GLY A 41 -5.63 -10.27 12.26
CA GLY A 41 -5.89 -10.88 10.97
C GLY A 41 -4.67 -10.77 10.06
N GLY A 42 -4.55 -11.66 9.07
CA GLY A 42 -3.59 -11.47 8.00
C GLY A 42 -3.94 -10.25 7.15
N TRP A 43 -2.94 -9.66 6.51
CA TRP A 43 -3.19 -8.72 5.41
C TRP A 43 -3.78 -9.48 4.21
N THR A 44 -4.78 -8.92 3.57
CA THR A 44 -5.29 -9.45 2.29
C THR A 44 -4.26 -9.24 1.19
N PRO A 45 -4.27 -10.06 0.13
CA PRO A 45 -3.53 -9.75 -1.09
C PRO A 45 -3.84 -8.35 -1.60
N LEU A 46 -2.85 -7.74 -2.27
CA LEU A 46 -3.03 -6.47 -2.96
C LEU A 46 -4.11 -6.63 -4.05
N ARG A 47 -5.06 -5.70 -4.05
CA ARG A 47 -6.16 -5.64 -5.03
C ARG A 47 -6.41 -4.19 -5.43
N GLU A 48 -7.13 -4.02 -6.53
CA GLU A 48 -7.62 -2.69 -6.92
C GLU A 48 -8.64 -2.17 -5.87
N PRO A 49 -8.60 -0.88 -5.50
CA PRO A 49 -9.58 -0.28 -4.62
C PRO A 49 -10.97 -0.32 -5.23
N ASN A 50 -11.98 -0.71 -4.44
CA ASN A 50 -13.38 -0.58 -4.83
C ASN A 50 -13.95 0.78 -4.36
N ASP A 51 -15.22 1.04 -4.67
CA ASP A 51 -15.88 2.31 -4.30
C ASP A 51 -15.87 2.57 -2.78
N ASP A 52 -15.98 1.53 -1.95
CA ASP A 52 -15.94 1.66 -0.49
C ASP A 52 -14.54 2.03 0.02
N ASP A 53 -13.49 1.43 -0.55
CA ASP A 53 -12.11 1.76 -0.19
C ASP A 53 -11.76 3.20 -0.59
N LEU A 54 -12.23 3.64 -1.76
CA LEU A 54 -12.07 5.01 -2.25
C LEU A 54 -12.87 6.00 -1.40
N ALA A 55 -14.03 5.61 -0.87
CA ALA A 55 -14.79 6.42 0.07
C ALA A 55 -14.03 6.59 1.40
N VAL A 56 -13.39 5.52 1.90
CA VAL A 56 -12.51 5.60 3.09
C VAL A 56 -11.34 6.54 2.82
N TRP A 57 -10.64 6.39 1.68
CA TRP A 57 -9.54 7.30 1.31
C TRP A 57 -10.00 8.75 1.22
N THR A 58 -11.13 9.01 0.57
CA THR A 58 -11.72 10.35 0.46
C THR A 58 -12.03 10.93 1.84
N LYS A 59 -12.51 10.11 2.77
CA LYS A 59 -12.76 10.52 4.16
C LYS A 59 -11.45 10.88 4.87
N VAL A 60 -10.39 10.11 4.67
CA VAL A 60 -9.06 10.37 5.26
C VAL A 60 -8.50 11.70 4.81
N VAL A 61 -8.51 11.95 3.49
CA VAL A 61 -8.01 13.20 2.91
C VAL A 61 -8.81 14.42 3.38
N LYS A 62 -10.12 14.27 3.59
CA LYS A 62 -10.98 15.37 4.05
C LYS A 62 -10.92 15.63 5.54
N THR A 63 -10.82 14.58 6.36
CA THR A 63 -11.01 14.67 7.81
C THR A 63 -9.70 14.64 8.59
N VAL A 64 -8.70 13.90 8.11
CA VAL A 64 -7.48 13.63 8.89
C VAL A 64 -6.33 14.50 8.43
N ASN A 65 -6.01 14.45 7.13
CA ASN A 65 -4.86 15.18 6.59
C ASN A 65 -5.07 15.55 5.12
N THR A 66 -5.26 16.85 4.87
CA THR A 66 -5.43 17.40 3.52
C THR A 66 -4.16 17.33 2.68
N ASP A 67 -2.98 17.24 3.29
CA ASP A 67 -1.70 17.18 2.57
C ASP A 67 -1.54 15.84 1.83
N LEU A 68 -2.21 14.79 2.32
CA LEU A 68 -2.34 13.50 1.64
C LEU A 68 -3.13 13.59 0.33
N ALA A 69 -3.90 14.67 0.11
CA ALA A 69 -4.54 14.91 -1.20
C ALA A 69 -3.51 14.98 -2.33
N SER A 70 -2.29 15.43 -2.03
CA SER A 70 -1.21 15.56 -3.00
C SER A 70 -0.74 14.21 -3.56
N LYS A 71 -0.98 13.11 -2.83
CA LYS A 71 -0.67 11.74 -3.29
C LYS A 71 -1.65 11.23 -4.35
N GLY A 72 -2.80 11.89 -4.51
CA GLY A 72 -3.80 11.51 -5.49
C GLY A 72 -4.63 10.28 -5.09
N THR A 73 -5.00 9.48 -6.09
CA THR A 73 -5.86 8.31 -5.91
C THR A 73 -5.00 7.06 -5.74
N PRO A 74 -5.25 6.21 -4.75
CA PRO A 74 -4.51 4.96 -4.59
C PRO A 74 -4.80 4.00 -5.74
N GLN A 75 -3.78 3.28 -6.18
CA GLN A 75 -3.85 2.28 -7.27
C GLN A 75 -4.14 0.88 -6.73
N GLN A 76 -3.69 0.60 -5.51
CA GLN A 76 -3.91 -0.69 -4.86
C GLN A 76 -4.25 -0.51 -3.38
N VAL A 77 -4.95 -1.49 -2.84
CA VAL A 77 -5.29 -1.57 -1.42
C VAL A 77 -5.06 -2.98 -0.90
N SER A 78 -4.58 -3.07 0.32
CA SER A 78 -4.55 -4.28 1.14
C SER A 78 -5.21 -3.96 2.48
N THR A 79 -6.03 -4.87 3.00
CA THR A 79 -6.75 -4.65 4.26
C THR A 79 -6.35 -5.68 5.30
N GLN A 80 -6.42 -5.28 6.57
CA GLN A 80 -6.18 -6.18 7.69
C GLN A 80 -7.28 -5.96 8.73
N VAL A 81 -7.97 -7.04 9.09
CA VAL A 81 -8.95 -7.01 10.18
C VAL A 81 -8.19 -7.09 11.51
N VAL A 82 -8.42 -6.11 12.37
CA VAL A 82 -7.90 -6.01 13.73
C VAL A 82 -9.07 -5.72 14.68
N ALA A 83 -8.86 -4.95 15.75
CA ALA A 83 -9.96 -4.25 16.43
C ALA A 83 -10.44 -3.06 15.57
N GLY A 84 -10.77 -3.28 14.30
CA GLY A 84 -10.87 -2.24 13.27
C GLY A 84 -10.58 -2.83 11.90
N ILE A 85 -10.49 -1.95 10.90
CA ILE A 85 -9.91 -2.32 9.61
C ILE A 85 -8.73 -1.39 9.38
N LYS A 86 -7.55 -1.97 9.20
CA LYS A 86 -6.42 -1.24 8.62
C LYS A 86 -6.49 -1.32 7.10
N TYR A 87 -6.35 -0.18 6.44
CA TYR A 87 -6.23 -0.06 5.00
C TYR A 87 -4.81 0.38 4.68
N LYS A 88 -4.10 -0.39 3.86
CA LYS A 88 -2.82 0.01 3.30
C LYS A 88 -3.03 0.37 1.83
N PHE A 89 -3.06 1.66 1.56
CA PHE A 89 -3.19 2.23 0.22
C PHE A 89 -1.81 2.35 -0.41
N MET A 90 -1.66 1.87 -1.64
CA MET A 90 -0.43 2.02 -2.43
C MET A 90 -0.70 2.91 -3.63
N PHE A 91 0.24 3.81 -3.90
CA PHE A 91 0.15 4.83 -4.94
C PHE A 91 1.08 4.49 -6.11
N GLU A 92 0.88 5.19 -7.23
CA GLU A 92 1.67 4.99 -8.45
C GLU A 92 3.16 5.30 -8.26
N ASP A 93 3.47 6.25 -7.37
CA ASP A 93 4.85 6.62 -7.00
C ASP A 93 5.57 5.56 -6.16
N GLY A 94 4.90 4.47 -5.79
CA GLY A 94 5.42 3.43 -4.90
C GLY A 94 5.30 3.76 -3.41
N SER A 95 4.79 4.94 -3.05
CA SER A 95 4.48 5.28 -1.67
C SER A 95 3.28 4.49 -1.16
N SER A 96 3.18 4.34 0.16
CA SER A 96 2.02 3.73 0.81
C SER A 96 1.55 4.50 2.03
N VAL A 97 0.25 4.41 2.30
CA VAL A 97 -0.38 5.04 3.47
C VAL A 97 -1.23 4.00 4.19
N THR A 98 -0.92 3.76 5.46
CA THR A 98 -1.70 2.88 6.33
C THR A 98 -2.65 3.69 7.19
N VAL A 99 -3.94 3.35 7.12
CA VAL A 99 -5.03 4.03 7.83
C VAL A 99 -5.76 3.02 8.69
N LEU A 100 -6.11 3.40 9.93
CA LEU A 100 -7.03 2.64 10.79
C LEU A 100 -8.43 3.26 10.73
N SER A 101 -9.43 2.43 10.46
CA SER A 101 -10.85 2.80 10.55
C SER A 101 -11.54 1.96 11.62
N GLN A 102 -12.16 2.64 12.58
CA GLN A 102 -13.01 2.04 13.63
C GLN A 102 -14.31 2.86 13.74
N PRO A 103 -15.33 2.55 12.92
CA PRO A 103 -16.57 3.34 12.90
C PRO A 103 -17.32 3.37 14.24
N TRP A 104 -17.18 2.33 15.07
CA TRP A 104 -17.87 2.25 16.37
C TRP A 104 -17.23 3.09 17.49
N THR A 105 -16.02 3.63 17.24
CA THR A 105 -15.35 4.61 18.12
C THR A 105 -15.16 5.96 17.43
N ASP A 106 -15.77 6.16 16.26
CA ASP A 106 -15.58 7.33 15.40
C ASP A 106 -14.10 7.63 15.09
N THR A 107 -13.25 6.59 15.07
CA THR A 107 -11.80 6.74 14.86
C THR A 107 -11.45 6.51 13.40
N LEU A 108 -10.72 7.48 12.83
CA LEU A 108 -10.11 7.39 11.52
C LEU A 108 -8.73 8.05 11.60
N ASP A 109 -7.69 7.23 11.66
CA ASP A 109 -6.32 7.70 11.90
C ASP A 109 -5.36 7.21 10.83
N VAL A 110 -4.43 8.08 10.43
CA VAL A 110 -3.29 7.70 9.59
C VAL A 110 -2.21 7.18 10.52
N LEU A 111 -1.89 5.88 10.38
CA LEU A 111 -0.90 5.22 11.22
C LEU A 111 0.51 5.36 10.67
N GLU A 112 0.65 5.27 9.35
CA GLU A 112 1.96 5.24 8.70
C GLU A 112 1.87 5.82 7.29
N VAL A 113 2.89 6.59 6.91
CA VAL A 113 3.10 7.06 5.54
C VAL A 113 4.51 6.62 5.16
N GLN A 114 4.62 5.72 4.20
CA GLN A 114 5.88 5.22 3.69
C GLN A 114 6.14 5.83 2.32
N GLU A 115 7.28 6.50 2.18
CA GLU A 115 7.80 6.97 0.90
C GLU A 115 8.63 5.86 0.23
N PRO A 116 8.73 5.85 -1.12
CA PRO A 116 9.46 4.82 -1.87
C PRO A 116 10.98 4.80 -1.59
#